data_AF-A0A845MPJ6-F1
#
_entry.id   AF-A0A845MPJ6-F1
#
_cell.length_a   1.000
_cell.length_b   1.000
_cell.length_c   1.000
_cell.angle_alpha   90.00
_cell.angle_beta   90.00
_cell.angle_gamma   90.00
#
_symmetry.space_group_name_H-M   'P 1'
#
loop_
_entity.id
_entity.type
_entity.pdbx_description
1 polymer ?
#
loop_
_entity_poly.entity_id
_entity_poly.type
_entity_poly.pdbx_seq_one_letter_code
_entity_poly.pdbx_strand_id
1 'polypeptide(L)'
;MSEHQRTMPLLGAVDAELRDVDPVAVAGCSHWAQALRLCLRQARVKRSQRNWADLLGMSVGTLNTLLNSDHHAKTGSRVRHLDMDMIADIEDLAGNNAISQYLGMRKARQLYCQRKEVSPEQELAELKAKVAMLEKQAG
;
A
#
# COMPACT_ATOMS: atom_id res chain seq x y z
N MET A 1 -46.29 20.23 -26.90
CA MET A 1 -45.16 19.28 -26.92
C MET A 1 -44.05 19.94 -26.12
N SER A 2 -43.80 19.50 -24.88
CA SER A 2 -42.77 20.08 -24.01
C SER A 2 -41.55 19.18 -23.98
N GLU A 3 -40.48 19.66 -24.62
CA GLU A 3 -39.15 19.04 -24.57
C GLU A 3 -38.67 19.00 -23.12
N HIS A 4 -38.54 17.80 -22.57
CA HIS A 4 -37.87 17.59 -21.29
C HIS A 4 -36.37 17.63 -21.53
N GLN A 5 -35.76 18.80 -21.27
CA GLN A 5 -34.31 18.93 -21.14
C GLN A 5 -33.84 17.97 -20.05
N ARG A 6 -33.24 16.84 -20.48
CA ARG A 6 -32.53 15.90 -19.60
C ARG A 6 -31.27 16.60 -19.12
N THR A 7 -31.29 17.11 -17.88
CA THR A 7 -30.10 17.59 -17.19
C THR A 7 -29.08 16.46 -17.12
N MET A 8 -27.92 16.63 -17.75
CA MET A 8 -26.79 15.72 -17.57
C MET A 8 -26.41 15.68 -16.08
N PRO A 9 -26.23 14.50 -15.47
CA PRO A 9 -25.66 14.43 -14.13
C PRO A 9 -24.24 15.01 -14.21
N LEU A 10 -23.97 16.03 -13.40
CA LEU A 10 -22.64 16.54 -13.15
C LEU A 10 -21.75 15.34 -12.77
N LEU A 11 -20.73 15.06 -13.58
CA LEU A 11 -19.66 14.14 -13.22
C LEU A 11 -19.08 14.64 -11.90
N GLY A 12 -19.45 13.97 -10.80
CA GLY A 12 -19.02 14.32 -9.45
C GLY A 12 -17.50 14.42 -9.41
N ALA A 13 -17.01 15.42 -8.67
CA ALA A 13 -15.59 15.67 -8.47
C ALA A 13 -14.89 14.33 -8.20
N VAL A 14 -13.98 13.94 -9.10
CA VAL A 14 -13.16 12.75 -8.89
C VAL A 14 -12.26 13.09 -7.73
N ASP A 15 -12.56 12.52 -6.57
CA ASP A 15 -11.75 12.67 -5.37
C ASP A 15 -10.31 12.27 -5.73
N ALA A 16 -9.42 13.27 -5.72
CA ALA A 16 -8.01 13.16 -6.10
C ALA A 16 -7.14 12.80 -4.89
N GLU A 17 -7.73 12.69 -3.71
CA GLU A 17 -7.02 12.33 -2.50
C GLU A 17 -6.58 10.86 -2.54
N LEU A 18 -5.32 10.63 -2.15
CA LEU A 18 -4.80 9.28 -1.99
C LEU A 18 -5.48 8.61 -0.81
N ARG A 19 -6.06 7.44 -1.05
CA ARG A 19 -6.69 6.66 0.00
C ARG A 19 -5.64 5.98 0.89
N ASP A 20 -5.88 6.02 2.19
CA ASP A 20 -5.17 5.18 3.15
C ASP A 20 -5.46 3.70 2.94
N VAL A 21 -4.41 2.88 2.92
CA VAL A 21 -4.52 1.43 3.00
C VAL A 21 -4.64 1.00 4.47
N ASP A 22 -5.34 -0.11 4.70
CA ASP A 22 -5.48 -0.72 6.03
C ASP A 22 -4.09 -0.84 6.73
N PRO A 23 -3.89 -0.14 7.87
CA PRO A 23 -2.61 -0.14 8.57
C PRO A 23 -2.13 -1.54 8.96
N VAL A 24 -3.04 -2.49 9.20
CA VAL A 24 -2.68 -3.89 9.54
C VAL A 24 -2.03 -4.57 8.34
N ALA A 25 -2.55 -4.34 7.14
CA ALA A 25 -1.98 -4.88 5.91
C ALA A 25 -0.61 -4.26 5.60
N VAL A 26 -0.45 -2.96 5.86
CA VAL A 26 0.83 -2.25 5.70
C VAL A 26 1.86 -2.74 6.73
N ALA A 27 1.47 -2.91 8.00
CA ALA A 27 2.34 -3.41 9.07
C ALA A 27 2.90 -4.80 8.79
N GLY A 28 2.14 -5.64 8.06
CA GLY A 28 2.55 -6.97 7.62
C GLY A 28 3.64 -6.97 6.53
N CYS A 29 3.91 -5.83 5.89
CA CYS A 29 4.97 -5.75 4.89
C CYS A 29 6.34 -5.75 5.58
N SER A 30 7.16 -6.77 5.27
CA SER A 30 8.53 -6.89 5.79
C SER A 30 9.56 -6.11 4.98
N HIS A 31 9.23 -5.78 3.72
CA HIS A 31 10.11 -5.10 2.78
C HIS A 31 9.32 -4.10 1.92
N TRP A 32 9.96 -3.03 1.43
CA TRP A 32 9.29 -2.00 0.62
C TRP A 32 8.68 -2.57 -0.66
N ALA A 33 9.28 -3.61 -1.26
CA ALA A 33 8.74 -4.30 -2.42
C ALA A 33 7.39 -4.99 -2.14
N GLN A 34 7.13 -5.40 -0.89
CA GLN A 34 5.84 -5.94 -0.48
C GLN A 34 4.79 -4.82 -0.35
N ALA A 35 5.20 -3.64 0.14
CA ALA A 35 4.34 -2.45 0.16
C ALA A 35 4.01 -1.97 -1.27
N LEU A 36 4.98 -2.02 -2.19
CA LEU A 36 4.74 -1.75 -3.62
C LEU A 36 3.71 -2.75 -4.19
N ARG A 37 3.88 -4.06 -3.96
CA ARG A 37 2.90 -5.06 -4.38
C ARG A 37 1.51 -4.82 -3.78
N LEU A 38 1.45 -4.41 -2.51
CA LEU A 38 0.20 -4.05 -1.83
C LEU A 38 -0.46 -2.84 -2.49
N CYS A 39 0.32 -1.79 -2.79
CA CYS A 39 -0.13 -0.58 -3.48
C CYS A 39 -0.80 -0.91 -4.82
N LEU A 40 -0.12 -1.67 -5.68
CA LEU A 40 -0.65 -2.05 -7.00
C LEU A 40 -1.88 -2.97 -6.88
N ARG A 41 -1.91 -3.85 -5.88
CA ARG A 41 -3.03 -4.77 -5.63
C ARG A 41 -4.29 -4.04 -5.15
N GLN A 42 -4.13 -3.00 -4.34
CA GLN A 42 -5.23 -2.17 -3.83
C GLN A 42 -5.51 -0.93 -4.69
N ALA A 43 -4.93 -0.88 -5.89
CA ALA A 43 -5.16 0.22 -6.81
C ALA A 43 -6.65 0.38 -7.14
N ARG A 44 -7.09 1.64 -7.23
CA ARG A 44 -8.47 2.00 -7.60
C ARG A 44 -8.90 1.41 -8.93
N VAL A 45 -7.95 1.33 -9.87
CA VAL A 45 -8.16 0.70 -11.19
C VAL A 45 -7.27 -0.52 -11.29
N LYS A 46 -7.89 -1.69 -11.52
CA LYS A 46 -7.16 -2.93 -11.79
C LYS A 46 -6.46 -2.82 -13.15
N ARG A 47 -5.15 -3.07 -13.16
CA ARG A 47 -4.31 -3.00 -14.36
C ARG A 47 -3.47 -4.27 -14.46
N SER A 48 -3.16 -4.67 -15.70
CA SER A 48 -2.17 -5.71 -15.94
C SER A 48 -0.76 -5.20 -15.60
N GLN A 49 0.19 -6.11 -15.41
CA GLN A 49 1.59 -5.73 -15.18
C GLN A 49 2.20 -4.98 -16.39
N ARG A 50 1.75 -5.30 -17.61
CA ARG A 50 2.14 -4.56 -18.82
C ARG A 50 1.63 -3.12 -18.77
N ASN A 51 0.36 -2.92 -18.46
CA ASN A 51 -0.22 -1.58 -18.36
C ASN A 51 0.46 -0.74 -17.27
N TRP A 52 0.83 -1.36 -16.15
CA TRP A 52 1.63 -0.68 -15.12
C TRP A 52 2.99 -0.24 -15.63
N ALA A 53 3.70 -1.13 -16.32
CA ALA A 53 5.01 -0.84 -16.89
C ALA A 53 4.93 0.32 -17.92
N ASP A 54 3.91 0.29 -18.78
CA ASP A 54 3.67 1.33 -19.79
C ASP A 54 3.37 2.70 -19.14
N LEU A 55 2.52 2.74 -18.11
CA LEU A 55 2.19 3.99 -17.39
C LEU A 55 3.39 4.58 -16.64
N LEU A 56 4.26 3.72 -16.12
CA LEU A 56 5.47 4.11 -15.40
C LEU A 56 6.68 4.33 -16.33
N GLY A 57 6.47 4.27 -17.65
CA GLY A 57 7.53 4.51 -18.63
C GLY A 57 8.70 3.51 -18.56
N MET A 58 8.46 2.28 -18.12
CA MET A 58 9.52 1.28 -17.92
C MET A 58 9.20 -0.07 -18.56
N SER A 59 10.22 -0.92 -18.70
CA SER A 59 9.99 -2.29 -19.18
C SER A 59 9.30 -3.17 -18.12
N VAL A 60 8.52 -4.15 -18.55
CA VAL A 60 7.92 -5.16 -17.66
C VAL A 60 8.98 -5.88 -16.82
N GLY A 61 10.16 -6.14 -17.41
CA GLY A 61 11.29 -6.74 -16.69
C GLY A 61 11.80 -5.85 -15.55
N THR A 62 11.93 -4.54 -15.80
CA THR A 62 12.30 -3.54 -14.78
C THR A 62 11.30 -3.53 -13.63
N LEU A 63 10.00 -3.46 -13.96
CA LEU A 63 8.93 -3.50 -12.96
C LEU A 63 8.98 -4.80 -12.15
N ASN A 64 9.22 -5.94 -12.82
CA ASN A 64 9.31 -7.23 -12.14
C ASN A 64 10.51 -7.30 -11.17
N THR A 65 11.65 -6.70 -11.52
CA THR A 65 12.81 -6.59 -10.62
C THR A 65 12.49 -5.73 -9.40
N LEU A 66 11.69 -4.67 -9.54
CA LEU A 66 11.24 -3.84 -8.41
C LEU A 66 10.27 -4.61 -7.50
N LEU A 67 9.27 -5.29 -8.08
CA LEU A 67 8.25 -6.03 -7.31
C LEU A 67 8.82 -7.19 -6.50
N ASN A 68 9.91 -7.78 -6.99
CA ASN A 68 10.57 -8.94 -6.38
C ASN A 68 11.92 -8.59 -5.74
N SER A 69 12.16 -7.31 -5.45
CA SER A 69 13.45 -6.87 -4.93
C SER A 69 13.80 -7.52 -3.58
N ASP A 70 12.79 -7.90 -2.79
CA ASP A 70 12.95 -8.60 -1.51
C ASP A 70 13.45 -10.04 -1.69
N HIS A 71 13.02 -10.71 -2.75
CA HIS A 71 13.55 -12.00 -3.13
C HIS A 71 14.98 -11.88 -3.66
N HIS A 72 15.22 -10.91 -4.55
CA HIS A 72 16.54 -10.67 -5.13
C HIS A 72 17.60 -10.31 -4.08
N ALA A 73 17.22 -9.53 -3.06
CA ALA A 73 18.11 -9.21 -1.94
C ALA A 73 18.56 -10.47 -1.16
N LYS A 74 17.70 -11.50 -1.07
CA LYS A 74 18.04 -12.77 -0.40
C LYS A 74 18.93 -13.68 -1.26
N THR A 75 18.75 -13.66 -2.58
CA THR A 75 19.47 -14.54 -3.51
C THR A 75 20.74 -13.92 -4.09
N GLY A 76 21.15 -12.74 -3.62
CA GLY A 76 22.32 -12.02 -4.15
C GLY A 76 22.16 -11.55 -5.60
N SER A 77 20.93 -11.49 -6.10
CA SER A 77 20.63 -11.03 -7.47
C SER A 77 20.56 -9.51 -7.54
N ARG A 78 20.52 -8.95 -8.76
CA ARG A 78 20.43 -7.49 -8.96
C ARG A 78 19.17 -6.93 -8.30
N VAL A 79 19.36 -6.02 -7.35
CA VAL A 79 18.28 -5.26 -6.69
C VAL A 79 18.13 -3.92 -7.40
N ARG A 80 16.89 -3.49 -7.62
CA ARG A 80 16.57 -2.12 -8.02
C ARG A 80 15.84 -1.45 -6.88
N HIS A 81 16.11 -0.17 -6.67
CA HIS A 81 15.44 0.66 -5.68
C HIS A 81 14.52 1.64 -6.38
N LEU A 82 13.47 2.08 -5.69
CA LEU A 82 12.63 3.18 -6.14
C LEU A 82 13.31 4.51 -5.76
N ASP A 83 13.26 5.48 -6.65
CA ASP A 83 13.48 6.88 -6.29
C ASP A 83 12.18 7.47 -5.68
N MET A 84 12.29 8.66 -5.08
CA MET A 84 11.14 9.28 -4.40
C MET A 84 10.07 9.75 -5.38
N ASP A 85 10.45 10.21 -6.57
CA ASP A 85 9.52 10.71 -7.58
C ASP A 85 8.66 9.55 -8.13
N MET A 86 9.27 8.40 -8.39
CA MET A 86 8.59 7.18 -8.79
C MET A 86 7.63 6.66 -7.72
N ILE A 87 7.93 6.86 -6.44
CA ILE A 87 6.98 6.51 -5.36
C ILE A 87 5.71 7.34 -5.50
N ALA A 88 5.85 8.67 -5.66
CA ALA A 88 4.71 9.56 -5.85
C ALA A 88 3.90 9.17 -7.09
N ASP A 89 4.56 8.97 -8.24
CA ASP A 89 3.90 8.56 -9.49
C ASP A 89 3.12 7.25 -9.34
N ILE A 90 3.70 6.26 -8.65
CA ILE A 90 3.04 4.97 -8.40
C ILE A 90 1.79 5.15 -7.53
N GLU A 91 1.91 5.91 -6.45
CA GLU A 91 0.81 6.14 -5.50
C GLU A 91 -0.34 6.93 -6.14
N ASP A 92 -0.02 7.94 -6.93
CA ASP A 92 -0.99 8.73 -7.71
C ASP A 92 -1.71 7.86 -8.74
N LEU A 93 -0.97 7.04 -9.51
CA LEU A 93 -1.57 6.13 -10.48
C LEU A 93 -2.42 5.02 -9.81
N ALA A 94 -2.03 4.58 -8.62
CA ALA A 94 -2.76 3.59 -7.84
C ALA A 94 -3.96 4.18 -7.08
N GLY A 95 -3.93 5.49 -6.78
CA GLY A 95 -4.92 6.16 -5.94
C GLY A 95 -4.87 5.73 -4.47
N ASN A 96 -3.69 5.35 -3.97
CA ASN A 96 -3.48 5.00 -2.56
C ASN A 96 -2.03 5.27 -2.14
N ASN A 97 -1.80 5.45 -0.84
CA ASN A 97 -0.52 5.87 -0.26
C ASN A 97 0.23 4.74 0.48
N ALA A 98 0.07 3.48 0.04
CA ALA A 98 0.57 2.33 0.81
C ALA A 98 2.09 2.30 1.00
N ILE A 99 2.88 2.85 0.07
CA ILE A 99 4.35 2.88 0.15
C ILE A 99 4.77 3.96 1.15
N SER A 100 4.17 5.14 1.08
CA SER A 100 4.36 6.25 2.00
C SER A 100 3.96 5.87 3.42
N GLN A 101 2.81 5.21 3.61
CA GLN A 101 2.39 4.64 4.89
C GLN A 101 3.43 3.65 5.42
N TYR A 102 3.93 2.74 4.57
CA TYR A 102 4.97 1.79 4.95
C TYR A 102 6.25 2.50 5.43
N LEU A 103 6.72 3.52 4.71
CA LEU A 103 7.91 4.28 5.09
C LEU A 103 7.72 5.00 6.45
N GLY A 104 6.54 5.59 6.66
CA GLY A 104 6.15 6.20 7.93
C GLY A 104 6.16 5.19 9.08
N MET A 105 5.48 4.05 8.91
CA MET A 105 5.45 2.98 9.91
C MET A 105 6.84 2.38 10.18
N ARG A 106 7.67 2.23 9.14
CA ARG A 106 9.06 1.76 9.29
C ARG A 106 9.90 2.72 10.13
N LYS A 107 9.77 4.03 9.89
CA LYS A 107 10.45 5.07 10.67
C LYS A 107 9.97 5.07 12.13
N ALA A 108 8.67 4.84 12.34
CA ALA A 108 8.05 4.74 13.65
C ALA A 108 8.26 3.39 14.37
N ARG A 109 8.94 2.42 13.74
CA ARG A 109 9.13 1.04 14.25
C ARG A 109 7.83 0.28 14.51
N GLN A 110 6.81 0.51 13.68
CA GLN A 110 5.47 -0.09 13.80
C GLN A 110 5.26 -1.32 12.92
N LEU A 111 6.23 -1.68 12.06
CA LEU A 111 6.13 -2.88 11.23
C LEU A 111 6.37 -4.16 12.05
N TYR A 112 5.67 -5.24 11.70
CA TYR A 112 5.82 -6.52 12.41
C TYR A 112 7.25 -7.09 12.29
N CYS A 113 7.94 -6.88 11.17
CA CYS A 113 9.31 -7.33 10.99
C CYS A 113 10.35 -6.60 11.87
N GLN A 114 9.97 -5.48 12.49
CA GLN A 114 10.85 -4.71 13.39
C GLN A 114 10.65 -5.08 14.86
N ARG A 115 9.59 -5.84 15.18
CA ARG A 115 9.40 -6.42 16.50
C ARG A 115 10.46 -7.51 16.67
N LYS A 116 11.43 -7.29 17.56
CA LYS A 116 12.29 -8.39 18.06
C LYS A 116 11.37 -9.38 18.77
N GLU A 117 11.67 -10.68 18.66
CA GLU A 117 10.90 -11.81 19.20
C GLU A 117 10.01 -11.40 20.39
N VAL A 118 8.75 -11.11 20.07
CA VAL A 118 7.73 -10.86 21.10
C VAL A 118 7.44 -12.25 21.65
N SER A 119 7.67 -12.46 22.95
CA SER A 119 7.29 -13.74 23.52
C SER A 119 5.78 -13.94 23.30
N PRO A 120 5.31 -15.16 23.01
CA PRO A 120 3.88 -15.42 22.85
C PRO A 120 3.04 -14.87 24.01
N GLU A 121 3.61 -14.80 25.22
CA GLU A 121 3.01 -14.23 26.41
C GLU A 121 2.81 -12.70 26.33
N GLN A 122 3.76 -11.96 25.75
CA GLN A 122 3.64 -10.52 25.53
C GLN A 122 2.56 -10.20 24.48
N GLU A 123 2.47 -10.99 23.41
CA GLU A 123 1.46 -10.81 22.38
C GLU A 123 0.04 -11.09 22.92
N LEU A 124 -0.10 -12.13 23.74
CA LEU A 124 -1.35 -12.48 24.41
C LEU A 124 -1.76 -11.42 25.45
N ALA A 125 -0.80 -10.80 26.13
CA ALA A 125 -1.03 -9.69 27.04
C ALA A 125 -1.49 -8.41 26.31
N GLU A 126 -0.85 -8.07 25.19
CA GLU A 126 -1.25 -6.92 24.36
C GLU A 126 -2.65 -7.10 23.75
N LEU A 127 -2.96 -8.30 23.26
CA LEU A 127 -4.28 -8.64 22.72
C LEU A 127 -5.37 -8.55 23.80
N LYS A 128 -5.11 -9.09 25.00
CA LYS A 128 -6.02 -8.97 26.14
C LYS A 128 -6.24 -7.51 26.55
N ALA A 129 -5.17 -6.70 26.56
CA ALA A 129 -5.28 -5.27 26.87
C ALA A 129 -6.11 -4.51 25.82
N LYS A 130 -5.98 -4.83 24.54
CA LYS A 130 -6.80 -4.25 23.47
C LYS A 130 -8.27 -4.65 23.57
N VAL A 131 -8.56 -5.92 23.85
CA VAL A 131 -9.95 -6.39 24.04
C VAL A 131 -10.59 -5.66 25.23
N ALA A 132 -9.89 -5.57 26.36
CA ALA A 132 -10.40 -4.85 27.54
C ALA A 132 -10.63 -3.35 27.29
N MET A 133 -9.83 -2.70 26.44
CA MET A 133 -10.07 -1.30 26.04
C MET A 133 -11.29 -1.16 25.12
N LEU A 134 -11.48 -2.08 24.18
CA LEU A 134 -12.65 -2.08 23.29
C LEU A 134 -13.95 -2.37 24.05
N GLU A 135 -13.92 -3.30 25.01
CA GLU A 135 -15.05 -3.58 25.90
C GLU A 135 -15.44 -2.36 26.73
N LYS A 136 -14.47 -1.57 27.21
CA LYS A 136 -14.72 -0.29 27.91
C LYS A 136 -15.26 0.82 27.02
N GLN A 137 -15.03 0.76 25.71
CA GLN A 137 -15.57 1.73 24.75
C GLN A 137 -16.97 1.33 24.25
N ALA A 138 -17.33 0.05 24.38
CA ALA A 138 -18.60 -0.50 23.94
C ALA A 138 -19.69 -0.52 25.02
N GLY A 139 -19.35 -0.29 26.28
CA GLY A 139 -20.27 -0.15 27.42
C GLY A 139 -20.41 1.30 27.87
#